data_AF-A0A5M8NYJ4-F1
#
_entry.id   AF-A0A5M8NYJ4-F1
#
_cell.length_a   1.000
_cell.length_b   1.000
_cell.length_c   1.000
_cell.angle_alpha   90.00
_cell.angle_beta   90.00
_cell.angle_gamma   90.00
#
_symmetry.space_group_name_H-M   'P 1'
#
loop_
_entity.id
_entity.type
_entity.pdbx_description
1 polymer ?
#
loop_
_entity_poly.entity_id
_entity_poly.type
_entity_poly.pdbx_seq_one_letter_code
_entity_poly.pdbx_strand_id
1 'polypeptide(L)'
;LGRRSQGVITLEPVYTGKDGGGAVRPWVEWFLKSMTEEPYLAFNYVQAGQENSFTWSKMKDGLTIQIPLLDSLRKQNKVRIETLETSGRWFKEKFPVTPATAVTALTDDYRKNGNKTVWYNSRFYRANLMWEGQSFRFRDIHLFDERLESDYLTKASASTQCIYKTFPVVDGFMWSTPDNKAGLHIIDKQGNHPEIGAPRVSELPGNVLQVAFSSSQGETFTLLFYEDRFEINSTPGKKGWALELTTQPNASLPFQSIKGKQIKAAFTGFEYGIECKAGAFESTDGCVFRILPERNKIVVDCSKRN
;
A
#
# COMPACT_ATOMS: atom_id res chain seq x y z
N LEU A 1 -3.91 4.20 12.29
CA LEU A 1 -3.34 2.87 12.60
C LEU A 1 -3.44 2.61 14.09
N GLY A 2 -3.73 1.36 14.48
CA GLY A 2 -3.74 0.94 15.88
C GLY A 2 -4.97 1.35 16.69
N ARG A 3 -6.10 1.57 16.03
CA ARG A 3 -7.41 1.74 16.66
C ARG A 3 -8.33 0.61 16.18
N ARG A 4 -9.45 0.38 16.86
CA ARG A 4 -10.45 -0.65 16.48
C ARG A 4 -11.02 -0.45 15.08
N SER A 5 -11.03 0.77 14.57
CA SER A 5 -11.48 1.11 13.21
C SER A 5 -10.70 2.31 12.66
N GLN A 6 -10.76 2.49 11.34
CA GLN A 6 -10.34 3.73 10.67
C GLN A 6 -11.58 4.49 10.22
N GLY A 7 -11.51 5.82 10.30
CA GLY A 7 -12.49 6.66 9.61
C GLY A 7 -12.39 6.44 8.10
N VAL A 8 -13.50 6.67 7.42
CA VAL A 8 -13.61 6.55 5.96
C VAL A 8 -13.66 7.95 5.38
N ILE A 9 -12.72 8.27 4.49
CA ILE A 9 -12.72 9.52 3.72
C ILE A 9 -12.76 9.10 2.26
N THR A 10 -13.87 9.37 1.59
CA THR A 10 -14.14 8.95 0.21
C THR A 10 -14.72 10.09 -0.60
N LEU A 11 -14.86 9.88 -1.90
CA LEU A 11 -15.60 10.74 -2.81
C LEU A 11 -17.12 10.71 -2.60
N GLU A 12 -17.64 9.97 -1.61
CA GLU A 12 -19.07 10.00 -1.31
C GLU A 12 -19.52 11.47 -1.08
N PRO A 13 -20.48 11.99 -1.88
CA PRO A 13 -20.82 13.40 -1.89
C PRO A 13 -21.41 13.94 -0.59
N VAL A 14 -21.78 13.08 0.36
CA VAL A 14 -22.27 13.52 1.69
C VAL A 14 -21.16 13.72 2.72
N TYR A 15 -19.95 13.21 2.47
CA TYR A 15 -18.88 13.29 3.48
C TYR A 15 -18.24 14.66 3.50
N THR A 16 -18.25 15.24 4.70
CA THR A 16 -17.74 16.58 5.03
C THR A 16 -16.85 16.49 6.27
N GLY A 17 -16.10 17.56 6.52
CA GLY A 17 -15.34 17.73 7.77
C GLY A 17 -13.93 18.24 7.52
N LYS A 18 -13.24 18.56 8.62
CA LYS A 18 -11.83 18.99 8.60
C LYS A 18 -10.91 17.92 7.99
N ASP A 19 -11.31 16.66 8.13
CA ASP A 19 -10.59 15.49 7.69
C ASP A 19 -10.85 15.12 6.20
N GLY A 20 -11.65 15.92 5.48
CA GLY A 20 -11.87 15.76 4.04
C GLY A 20 -13.19 15.06 3.71
N GLY A 21 -13.34 14.69 2.43
CA GLY A 21 -14.53 14.00 1.92
C GLY A 21 -15.06 14.59 0.62
N GLY A 22 -16.03 13.90 -0.01
CA GLY A 22 -16.57 14.24 -1.32
C GLY A 22 -17.26 15.60 -1.42
N ALA A 23 -17.62 16.23 -0.30
CA ALA A 23 -18.14 17.61 -0.25
C ALA A 23 -17.10 18.66 0.20
N VAL A 24 -15.82 18.29 0.31
CA VAL A 24 -14.73 19.19 0.68
C VAL A 24 -13.87 19.49 -0.55
N ARG A 25 -14.12 20.61 -1.22
CA ARG A 25 -13.47 20.97 -2.50
C ARG A 25 -11.93 20.82 -2.50
N PRO A 26 -11.17 21.36 -1.53
CA PRO A 26 -9.71 21.19 -1.53
C PRO A 26 -9.27 19.72 -1.45
N TRP A 27 -10.04 18.88 -0.76
CA TRP A 27 -9.77 17.44 -0.68
C TRP A 27 -10.07 16.76 -2.03
N VAL A 28 -11.20 17.08 -2.67
CA VAL A 28 -11.57 16.53 -3.98
C VAL A 28 -10.55 16.92 -5.05
N GLU A 29 -10.14 18.19 -5.08
CA GLU A 29 -9.14 18.70 -6.02
C GLU A 29 -7.77 18.01 -5.82
N TRP A 30 -7.33 17.85 -4.57
CA TRP A 30 -6.12 17.08 -4.25
C TRP A 30 -6.24 15.61 -4.68
N PHE A 31 -7.33 14.95 -4.32
CA PHE A 31 -7.56 13.54 -4.66
C PHE A 31 -7.53 13.32 -6.18
N LEU A 32 -8.29 14.11 -6.93
CA LEU A 32 -8.33 14.00 -8.40
C LEU A 32 -6.96 14.30 -9.02
N LYS A 33 -6.20 15.26 -8.48
CA LYS A 33 -4.84 15.55 -8.93
C LYS A 33 -3.93 14.34 -8.73
N SER A 34 -3.92 13.73 -7.55
CA SER A 34 -3.12 12.53 -7.28
C SER A 34 -3.49 11.37 -8.20
N MET A 35 -4.78 11.18 -8.51
CA MET A 35 -5.24 10.12 -9.41
C MET A 35 -4.97 10.37 -10.91
N THR A 36 -4.72 11.62 -11.32
CA THR A 36 -4.60 11.98 -12.76
C THR A 36 -3.24 12.52 -13.18
N GLU A 37 -2.44 13.03 -12.25
CA GLU A 37 -1.17 13.70 -12.56
C GLU A 37 0.06 13.01 -11.97
N GLU A 38 -0.12 12.15 -10.97
CA GLU A 38 0.99 11.45 -10.34
C GLU A 38 1.28 10.09 -11.00
N PRO A 39 2.52 9.56 -10.86
CA PRO A 39 2.89 8.27 -11.41
C PRO A 39 1.99 7.14 -10.90
N TYR A 40 1.62 6.23 -11.79
CA TYR A 40 0.87 5.01 -11.48
C TYR A 40 1.46 3.84 -12.26
N LEU A 41 0.92 2.64 -12.05
CA LEU A 41 1.22 1.46 -12.86
C LEU A 41 -0.07 0.91 -13.45
N ALA A 42 -0.06 0.62 -14.76
CA ALA A 42 -1.16 0.11 -15.57
C ALA A 42 -2.37 1.06 -15.72
N PHE A 43 -3.08 1.40 -14.64
CA PHE A 43 -4.19 2.34 -14.65
C PHE A 43 -4.54 2.84 -13.24
N ASN A 44 -5.19 4.00 -13.19
CA ASN A 44 -5.89 4.51 -12.02
C ASN A 44 -7.41 4.38 -12.23
N TYR A 45 -8.15 4.08 -11.17
CA TYR A 45 -9.60 3.99 -11.19
C TYR A 45 -10.20 4.79 -10.04
N VAL A 46 -11.24 5.56 -10.35
CA VAL A 46 -11.97 6.37 -9.39
C VAL A 46 -13.45 6.06 -9.54
N GLN A 47 -14.08 5.63 -8.46
CA GLN A 47 -15.53 5.52 -8.39
C GLN A 47 -16.09 6.83 -7.81
N ALA A 48 -16.80 7.58 -8.65
CA ALA A 48 -17.61 8.72 -8.23
C ALA A 48 -19.08 8.35 -8.39
N GLY A 49 -19.86 8.47 -7.32
CA GLY A 49 -21.25 8.02 -7.29
C GLY A 49 -21.89 8.33 -5.95
N GLN A 50 -23.14 7.88 -5.80
CA GLN A 50 -23.92 8.06 -4.57
C GLN A 50 -24.34 6.72 -4.00
N GLU A 51 -24.46 6.66 -2.68
CA GLU A 51 -25.27 5.64 -2.03
C GLU A 51 -26.76 6.01 -2.09
N ASN A 52 -27.62 5.05 -2.46
CA ASN A 52 -29.07 5.30 -2.65
C ASN A 52 -29.80 5.78 -1.39
N SER A 53 -29.19 5.62 -0.21
CA SER A 53 -29.75 6.01 1.09
C SER A 53 -29.67 7.53 1.35
N PHE A 54 -28.93 8.29 0.55
CA PHE A 54 -28.75 9.74 0.74
C PHE A 54 -29.70 10.59 -0.13
N THR A 55 -30.22 11.67 0.46
CA THR A 55 -31.12 12.62 -0.23
C THR A 55 -30.34 13.74 -0.91
N TRP A 56 -30.95 14.38 -1.91
CA TRP A 56 -30.35 15.53 -2.62
C TRP A 56 -29.81 16.61 -1.69
N SER A 57 -30.55 16.94 -0.63
CA SER A 57 -30.14 17.94 0.37
C SER A 57 -28.77 17.65 1.01
N LYS A 58 -28.39 16.38 1.16
CA LYS A 58 -27.09 15.98 1.71
C LYS A 58 -25.99 15.91 0.66
N MET A 59 -26.33 15.60 -0.59
CA MET A 59 -25.36 15.35 -1.67
C MET A 59 -25.08 16.56 -2.55
N LYS A 60 -25.98 17.55 -2.56
CA LYS A 60 -25.96 18.70 -3.48
C LYS A 60 -24.58 19.35 -3.52
N ASP A 61 -23.98 19.61 -2.38
CA ASP A 61 -22.71 20.34 -2.30
C ASP A 61 -21.56 19.51 -2.90
N GLY A 62 -21.46 18.22 -2.54
CA GLY A 62 -20.46 17.31 -3.09
C GLY A 62 -20.60 17.12 -4.59
N LEU A 63 -21.81 16.91 -5.10
CA LEU A 63 -22.04 16.74 -6.55
C LEU A 63 -21.76 18.03 -7.33
N THR A 64 -22.10 19.20 -6.77
CA THR A 64 -21.82 20.50 -7.39
C THR A 64 -20.32 20.80 -7.43
N ILE A 65 -19.52 20.20 -6.56
CA ILE A 65 -18.05 20.25 -6.60
C ILE A 65 -17.51 19.24 -7.62
N GLN A 66 -17.90 17.97 -7.49
CA GLN A 66 -17.27 16.86 -8.21
C GLN A 66 -17.58 16.87 -9.71
N ILE A 67 -18.85 17.09 -10.10
CA ILE A 67 -19.27 16.98 -11.51
C ILE A 67 -18.50 17.98 -12.41
N PRO A 68 -18.41 19.28 -12.07
CA PRO A 68 -17.65 20.23 -12.90
C PRO A 68 -16.15 19.91 -12.98
N LEU A 69 -15.54 19.40 -11.90
CA LEU A 69 -14.14 19.01 -11.88
C LEU A 69 -13.88 17.81 -12.80
N LEU A 70 -14.73 16.78 -12.72
CA LEU A 70 -14.66 15.61 -13.59
C LEU A 70 -14.90 15.98 -15.06
N ASP A 71 -15.89 16.82 -15.36
CA ASP A 71 -16.15 17.28 -16.73
C ASP A 71 -14.95 18.08 -17.29
N SER A 72 -14.31 18.91 -16.47
CA SER A 72 -13.10 19.63 -16.85
C SER A 72 -11.95 18.67 -17.18
N LEU A 73 -11.69 17.66 -16.32
CA LEU A 73 -10.65 16.64 -16.57
C LEU A 73 -10.95 15.83 -17.83
N ARG A 74 -12.21 15.49 -18.08
CA ARG A 74 -12.66 14.82 -19.31
C ARG A 74 -12.39 15.68 -20.54
N LYS A 75 -12.76 16.97 -20.51
CA LYS A 75 -12.49 17.91 -21.62
C LYS A 75 -11.00 18.09 -21.89
N GLN A 76 -10.16 17.93 -20.88
CA GLN A 76 -8.70 17.93 -21.00
C GLN A 76 -8.12 16.58 -21.45
N ASN A 77 -8.95 15.56 -21.72
CA ASN A 77 -8.53 14.19 -22.03
C ASN A 77 -7.67 13.52 -20.95
N LYS A 78 -7.75 13.99 -19.69
CA LYS A 78 -7.03 13.38 -18.55
C LYS A 78 -7.74 12.15 -18.01
N VAL A 79 -9.05 12.04 -18.21
CA VAL A 79 -9.87 10.91 -17.74
C VAL A 79 -10.90 10.51 -18.80
N ARG A 80 -11.34 9.25 -18.72
CA ARG A 80 -12.59 8.79 -19.34
C ARG A 80 -13.66 8.76 -18.25
N ILE A 81 -14.87 9.22 -18.56
CA ILE A 81 -16.04 9.06 -17.69
C ILE A 81 -16.90 7.96 -18.30
N GLU A 82 -17.07 6.87 -17.56
CA GLU A 82 -17.70 5.64 -18.05
C GLU A 82 -18.67 5.10 -17.01
N THR A 83 -19.62 4.29 -17.48
CA THR A 83 -20.39 3.44 -16.57
C THR A 83 -19.49 2.35 -15.99
N LEU A 84 -19.84 1.83 -14.81
CA LEU A 84 -19.14 0.70 -14.20
C LEU A 84 -19.08 -0.52 -15.15
N GLU A 85 -20.14 -0.75 -15.92
CA GLU A 85 -20.22 -1.85 -16.88
C GLU A 85 -19.22 -1.68 -18.03
N THR A 86 -19.10 -0.47 -18.59
CA THR A 86 -18.14 -0.17 -19.67
C THR A 86 -16.71 -0.35 -19.21
N SER A 87 -16.34 0.22 -18.04
CA SER A 87 -15.00 0.03 -17.50
C SER A 87 -14.72 -1.44 -17.15
N GLY A 88 -15.73 -2.17 -16.67
CA GLY A 88 -15.62 -3.60 -16.38
C GLY A 88 -15.37 -4.45 -17.62
N ARG A 89 -16.04 -4.16 -18.75
CA ARG A 89 -15.78 -4.81 -20.05
C ARG A 89 -14.37 -4.53 -20.53
N TRP A 90 -13.96 -3.27 -20.53
CA TRP A 90 -12.59 -2.87 -20.90
C TRP A 90 -11.54 -3.57 -20.04
N PHE A 91 -11.74 -3.65 -18.73
CA PHE A 91 -10.81 -4.31 -17.82
C PHE A 91 -10.66 -5.81 -18.14
N LYS A 92 -11.78 -6.52 -18.34
CA LYS A 92 -11.78 -7.94 -18.71
C LYS A 92 -11.12 -8.23 -20.05
N GLU A 93 -11.32 -7.34 -21.03
CA GLU A 93 -10.68 -7.47 -22.34
C GLU A 93 -9.17 -7.22 -22.27
N LYS A 94 -8.76 -6.24 -21.46
CA LYS A 94 -7.37 -5.81 -21.37
C LYS A 94 -6.49 -6.74 -20.51
N PHE A 95 -7.04 -7.32 -19.45
CA PHE A 95 -6.28 -8.05 -18.44
C PHE A 95 -6.85 -9.47 -18.23
N PRO A 96 -6.14 -10.52 -18.67
CA PRO A 96 -6.61 -11.91 -18.51
C PRO A 96 -6.53 -12.41 -17.06
N VAL A 97 -5.68 -11.77 -16.25
CA VAL A 97 -5.54 -12.00 -14.80
C VAL A 97 -5.49 -10.65 -14.10
N THR A 98 -5.64 -10.62 -12.78
CA THR A 98 -5.48 -9.39 -11.99
C THR A 98 -4.08 -8.80 -12.24
N PRO A 99 -3.97 -7.61 -12.87
CA PRO A 99 -2.68 -7.05 -13.23
C PRO A 99 -1.96 -6.46 -12.02
N ALA A 100 -0.65 -6.24 -12.17
CA ALA A 100 0.07 -5.33 -11.30
C ALA A 100 -0.43 -3.89 -11.52
N THR A 101 -0.73 -3.19 -10.43
CA THR A 101 -1.20 -1.81 -10.40
C THR A 101 -0.49 -1.05 -9.29
N ALA A 102 -0.42 0.27 -9.42
CA ALA A 102 0.10 1.13 -8.37
C ALA A 102 -0.61 2.47 -8.38
N VAL A 103 -0.89 2.98 -7.18
CA VAL A 103 -1.47 4.30 -6.95
C VAL A 103 -0.55 5.07 -6.02
N THR A 104 -0.34 6.34 -6.31
CA THR A 104 0.55 7.19 -5.53
C THR A 104 -0.15 8.45 -5.02
N ALA A 105 0.36 8.95 -3.89
CA ALA A 105 0.06 10.27 -3.37
C ALA A 105 1.40 10.86 -2.89
N LEU A 106 2.08 11.59 -3.77
CA LEU A 106 3.43 12.12 -3.64
C LEU A 106 3.44 13.64 -3.51
N THR A 107 2.42 14.32 -4.04
CA THR A 107 2.21 15.73 -3.73
C THR A 107 1.75 15.88 -2.27
N ASP A 108 2.08 17.02 -1.65
CA ASP A 108 1.69 17.24 -0.26
C ASP A 108 0.18 17.08 -0.10
N ASP A 109 -0.21 16.32 0.93
CA ASP A 109 -1.61 16.09 1.22
C ASP A 109 -2.36 17.41 1.42
N TYR A 110 -3.67 17.43 1.20
CA TYR A 110 -4.47 18.64 1.37
C TYR A 110 -4.40 19.22 2.81
N ARG A 111 -3.89 18.44 3.78
CA ARG A 111 -3.63 18.83 5.18
C ARG A 111 -2.23 19.45 5.38
N LYS A 112 -1.36 19.39 4.37
CA LYS A 112 0.02 19.89 4.38
C LYS A 112 0.92 19.26 5.45
N ASN A 113 0.74 17.97 5.70
CA ASN A 113 1.56 17.20 6.66
C ASN A 113 2.85 16.65 6.03
N GLY A 114 3.06 16.81 4.72
CA GLY A 114 4.23 16.31 4.01
C GLY A 114 4.27 14.79 3.83
N ASN A 115 3.18 14.09 4.19
CA ASN A 115 3.08 12.64 4.04
C ASN A 115 3.05 12.24 2.57
N LYS A 116 3.69 11.12 2.23
CA LYS A 116 3.70 10.54 0.88
C LYS A 116 3.46 9.05 0.95
N THR A 117 2.85 8.48 -0.07
CA THR A 117 2.61 7.03 -0.09
C THR A 117 2.57 6.46 -1.49
N VAL A 118 2.99 5.20 -1.58
CA VAL A 118 2.91 4.38 -2.79
C VAL A 118 2.22 3.09 -2.41
N TRP A 119 1.08 2.80 -3.03
CA TRP A 119 0.44 1.49 -2.98
C TRP A 119 0.79 0.72 -4.25
N TYR A 120 1.22 -0.52 -4.06
CA TYR A 120 1.42 -1.50 -5.11
C TYR A 120 0.52 -2.70 -4.84
N ASN A 121 -0.09 -3.25 -5.89
CA ASN A 121 -0.95 -4.43 -5.80
C ASN A 121 -0.83 -5.29 -7.06
N SER A 122 -0.68 -6.60 -6.88
CA SER A 122 -0.73 -7.62 -7.94
C SER A 122 -1.64 -8.78 -7.53
N ARG A 123 -1.75 -9.82 -8.36
CA ARG A 123 -2.41 -11.07 -7.98
C ARG A 123 -1.69 -11.86 -6.88
N PHE A 124 -0.43 -11.56 -6.58
CA PHE A 124 0.37 -12.31 -5.61
C PHE A 124 0.52 -11.60 -4.27
N TYR A 125 0.59 -10.27 -4.27
CA TYR A 125 0.73 -9.49 -3.04
C TYR A 125 0.31 -8.03 -3.22
N ARG A 126 0.16 -7.34 -2.10
CA ARG A 126 0.15 -5.89 -2.03
C ARG A 126 1.27 -5.41 -1.13
N ALA A 127 1.73 -4.19 -1.39
CA ALA A 127 2.68 -3.50 -0.55
C ALA A 127 2.34 -2.01 -0.47
N ASN A 128 2.61 -1.41 0.68
CA ASN A 128 2.48 0.02 0.88
C ASN A 128 3.75 0.62 1.48
N LEU A 129 4.26 1.63 0.78
CA LEU A 129 5.31 2.50 1.27
C LEU A 129 4.70 3.78 1.86
N MET A 130 5.21 4.20 3.00
CA MET A 130 4.74 5.39 3.71
C MET A 130 5.92 6.27 4.12
N TRP A 131 5.83 7.55 3.75
CA TRP A 131 6.68 8.61 4.27
C TRP A 131 5.86 9.50 5.19
N GLU A 132 6.36 9.70 6.41
CA GLU A 132 5.82 10.63 7.39
C GLU A 132 6.94 11.63 7.72
N GLY A 133 6.95 12.77 7.04
CA GLY A 133 8.10 13.67 7.02
C GLY A 133 9.33 12.98 6.41
N GLN A 134 10.43 12.90 7.18
CA GLN A 134 11.66 12.21 6.79
C GLN A 134 11.72 10.74 7.26
N SER A 135 10.65 10.22 7.86
CA SER A 135 10.57 8.81 8.28
C SER A 135 9.97 7.95 7.17
N PHE A 136 10.49 6.73 7.01
CA PHE A 136 10.03 5.75 6.02
C PHE A 136 9.70 4.40 6.66
N ARG A 137 8.63 3.76 6.18
CA ARG A 137 8.36 2.34 6.43
C ARG A 137 7.56 1.71 5.30
N PHE A 138 7.72 0.40 5.12
CA PHE A 138 6.58 -0.37 4.61
C PHE A 138 5.54 -0.43 5.72
N ARG A 139 4.36 0.10 5.45
CA ARG A 139 3.22 0.06 6.37
C ARG A 139 2.37 -1.20 6.18
N ASP A 140 2.41 -1.79 4.99
CA ASP A 140 1.61 -2.95 4.63
C ASP A 140 2.40 -3.82 3.64
N ILE A 141 2.44 -5.13 3.89
CA ILE A 141 2.84 -6.17 2.93
C ILE A 141 1.96 -7.38 3.22
N HIS A 142 1.08 -7.73 2.29
CA HIS A 142 0.20 -8.89 2.43
C HIS A 142 0.26 -9.75 1.17
N LEU A 143 0.33 -11.07 1.34
CA LEU A 143 0.27 -12.02 0.24
C LEU A 143 -1.17 -12.45 -0.02
N PHE A 144 -1.45 -12.79 -1.27
CA PHE A 144 -2.72 -13.34 -1.72
C PHE A 144 -2.54 -14.81 -2.10
N ASP A 145 -3.48 -15.67 -1.70
CA ASP A 145 -3.55 -17.05 -2.16
C ASP A 145 -5.02 -17.37 -2.40
N GLU A 146 -5.38 -17.76 -3.62
CA GLU A 146 -6.76 -18.08 -3.98
C GLU A 146 -7.26 -19.37 -3.31
N ARG A 147 -6.36 -20.15 -2.69
CA ARG A 147 -6.71 -21.29 -1.83
C ARG A 147 -7.34 -20.87 -0.50
N LEU A 148 -7.20 -19.60 -0.09
CA LEU A 148 -7.91 -19.06 1.06
C LEU A 148 -9.36 -18.77 0.67
N GLU A 149 -10.25 -19.70 1.01
CA GLU A 149 -11.68 -19.50 0.80
C GLU A 149 -12.20 -18.32 1.65
N SER A 150 -13.04 -17.48 1.04
CA SER A 150 -13.76 -16.43 1.78
C SER A 150 -14.78 -17.06 2.73
N ASP A 151 -14.86 -16.55 3.95
CA ASP A 151 -15.91 -16.90 4.93
C ASP A 151 -17.33 -16.70 4.37
N TYR A 152 -17.46 -15.94 3.28
CA TYR A 152 -18.71 -15.57 2.60
C TYR A 152 -18.93 -16.26 1.25
N LEU A 153 -18.04 -17.16 0.80
CA LEU A 153 -18.13 -17.77 -0.54
C LEU A 153 -19.39 -18.63 -0.69
N THR A 154 -19.66 -19.47 0.32
CA THR A 154 -20.71 -20.51 0.26
C THR A 154 -21.86 -20.24 1.21
N LYS A 155 -21.75 -19.25 2.11
CA LYS A 155 -22.77 -18.93 3.11
C LYS A 155 -22.87 -17.43 3.39
N ALA A 156 -24.08 -16.98 3.67
CA ALA A 156 -24.32 -15.62 4.13
C ALA A 156 -23.82 -15.42 5.57
N SER A 157 -23.26 -14.24 5.84
CA SER A 157 -22.92 -13.82 7.21
C SER A 157 -24.18 -13.40 7.96
N ALA A 158 -24.31 -13.82 9.23
CA ALA A 158 -25.29 -13.25 10.15
C ALA A 158 -24.78 -11.96 10.83
N SER A 159 -23.51 -11.61 10.64
CA SER A 159 -22.90 -10.40 11.21
C SER A 159 -23.13 -9.19 10.31
N THR A 160 -23.25 -8.01 10.93
CA THR A 160 -23.23 -6.71 10.24
C THR A 160 -21.83 -6.28 9.81
N GLN A 161 -20.80 -7.10 10.11
CA GLN A 161 -19.41 -6.87 9.74
C GLN A 161 -18.93 -7.95 8.77
N CYS A 162 -18.25 -7.51 7.71
CA CYS A 162 -17.49 -8.38 6.81
C CYS A 162 -15.98 -8.19 7.06
N ILE A 163 -15.26 -9.29 7.26
CA ILE A 163 -13.81 -9.32 7.50
C ILE A 163 -13.16 -10.00 6.30
N TYR A 164 -12.48 -9.22 5.47
CA TYR A 164 -11.70 -9.72 4.35
C TYR A 164 -10.26 -9.93 4.80
N LYS A 165 -9.77 -11.15 4.63
CA LYS A 165 -8.49 -11.61 5.17
C LYS A 165 -7.53 -11.91 4.03
N THR A 166 -6.26 -11.67 4.29
CA THR A 166 -5.11 -11.98 3.43
C THR A 166 -3.96 -12.42 4.33
N PHE A 167 -2.80 -12.76 3.78
CA PHE A 167 -1.67 -13.27 4.57
C PHE A 167 -0.69 -12.16 4.94
N PRO A 168 -0.70 -11.67 6.20
CA PRO A 168 0.11 -10.53 6.58
C PRO A 168 1.59 -10.91 6.71
N VAL A 169 2.46 -10.10 6.13
CA VAL A 169 3.91 -10.10 6.37
C VAL A 169 4.28 -8.82 7.11
N VAL A 170 3.63 -7.71 6.76
CA VAL A 170 3.63 -6.45 7.50
C VAL A 170 2.19 -5.96 7.58
N ASP A 171 1.61 -5.88 8.77
CA ASP A 171 0.27 -5.32 8.99
C ASP A 171 0.34 -4.11 9.94
N GLY A 172 0.61 -2.94 9.37
CA GLY A 172 0.69 -1.70 10.13
C GLY A 172 -0.65 -1.32 10.76
N PHE A 173 -1.79 -1.84 10.32
CA PHE A 173 -3.08 -1.52 10.93
C PHE A 173 -3.29 -2.30 12.22
N MET A 174 -3.16 -3.63 12.16
CA MET A 174 -3.42 -4.54 13.28
C MET A 174 -2.27 -4.61 14.29
N TRP A 175 -1.03 -4.32 13.87
CA TRP A 175 0.15 -4.44 14.73
C TRP A 175 0.61 -3.12 15.36
N SER A 176 -0.14 -2.03 15.16
CA SER A 176 0.16 -0.72 15.77
C SER A 176 -0.74 -0.41 16.97
N THR A 177 -0.32 0.55 17.80
CA THR A 177 -1.18 1.39 18.66
C THR A 177 -1.26 2.82 18.09
N PRO A 178 -2.02 3.75 18.70
CA PRO A 178 -1.94 5.17 18.35
C PRO A 178 -0.53 5.75 18.50
N ASP A 179 0.26 5.25 19.45
CA ASP A 179 1.56 5.80 19.83
C ASP A 179 2.75 5.02 19.26
N ASN A 180 2.56 3.72 18.96
CA ASN A 180 3.59 2.87 18.36
C ASN A 180 3.11 2.35 17.01
N LYS A 181 3.75 2.79 15.93
CA LYS A 181 3.40 2.38 14.57
C LYS A 181 4.28 1.23 14.11
N ALA A 182 3.66 0.08 13.86
CA ALA A 182 4.31 -1.04 13.23
C ALA A 182 4.72 -0.74 11.79
N GLY A 183 5.81 -1.36 11.37
CA GLY A 183 6.30 -1.27 10.00
C GLY A 183 7.61 -2.00 9.80
N LEU A 184 7.93 -2.22 8.53
CA LEU A 184 9.25 -2.68 8.11
C LEU A 184 10.07 -1.44 7.72
N HIS A 185 11.05 -1.11 8.55
CA HIS A 185 11.86 0.10 8.45
C HIS A 185 13.22 -0.20 7.81
N ILE A 186 13.81 0.79 7.16
CA ILE A 186 15.25 0.75 6.85
C ILE A 186 16.00 1.12 8.14
N ILE A 187 17.04 0.35 8.46
CA ILE A 187 18.00 0.65 9.52
C ILE A 187 19.42 0.66 8.98
N ASP A 188 20.29 1.48 9.55
CA ASP A 188 21.72 1.43 9.30
C ASP A 188 22.40 0.31 10.11
N LYS A 189 23.71 0.13 9.92
CA LYS A 189 24.51 -0.89 10.63
C LYS A 189 24.54 -0.73 12.15
N GLN A 190 24.16 0.43 12.68
CA GLN A 190 24.04 0.69 14.11
C GLN A 190 22.62 0.44 14.63
N GLY A 191 21.66 0.12 13.76
CA GLY A 191 20.25 -0.04 14.11
C GLY A 191 19.47 1.26 14.17
N ASN A 192 20.02 2.38 13.67
CA ASN A 192 19.29 3.65 13.64
C ASN A 192 18.44 3.75 12.39
N HIS A 193 17.31 4.47 12.49
CA HIS A 193 16.50 4.85 11.34
C HIS A 193 17.10 6.08 10.64
N PRO A 194 17.65 5.96 9.43
CA PRO A 194 18.14 7.11 8.70
C PRO A 194 16.96 8.00 8.26
N GLU A 195 17.17 9.31 8.22
CA GLU A 195 16.24 10.22 7.55
C GLU A 195 16.22 9.92 6.05
N ILE A 196 15.02 9.86 5.48
CA ILE A 196 14.76 9.52 4.09
C ILE A 196 14.18 10.72 3.36
N GLY A 197 14.75 11.04 2.20
CA GLY A 197 14.27 12.07 1.30
C GLY A 197 13.01 11.67 0.54
N ALA A 198 12.46 12.63 -0.22
CA ALA A 198 11.25 12.41 -1.01
C ALA A 198 11.44 11.30 -2.07
N PRO A 199 10.43 10.45 -2.30
CA PRO A 199 10.49 9.41 -3.31
C PRO A 199 10.31 9.96 -4.72
N ARG A 200 11.01 9.34 -5.67
CA ARG A 200 10.72 9.39 -7.09
C ARG A 200 10.12 8.07 -7.52
N VAL A 201 8.99 8.12 -8.22
CA VAL A 201 8.29 6.93 -8.73
C VAL A 201 8.29 6.95 -10.25
N SER A 202 8.53 5.79 -10.87
CA SER A 202 8.48 5.61 -12.32
C SER A 202 8.04 4.20 -12.68
N GLU A 203 7.25 4.08 -13.75
CA GLU A 203 6.98 2.81 -14.42
C GLU A 203 8.16 2.46 -15.35
N LEU A 204 8.64 1.22 -15.24
CA LEU A 204 9.67 0.64 -16.10
C LEU A 204 9.04 -0.36 -17.09
N PRO A 205 9.75 -0.72 -18.18
CA PRO A 205 9.31 -1.78 -19.08
C PRO A 205 9.01 -3.09 -18.34
N GLY A 206 7.99 -3.82 -18.81
CA GLY A 206 7.58 -5.10 -18.22
C GLY A 206 6.67 -4.97 -17.00
N ASN A 207 5.92 -3.87 -16.87
CA ASN A 207 4.99 -3.60 -15.77
C ASN A 207 5.66 -3.62 -14.38
N VAL A 208 6.86 -3.03 -14.29
CA VAL A 208 7.63 -2.96 -13.04
C VAL A 208 7.54 -1.54 -12.49
N LEU A 209 7.13 -1.39 -11.23
CA LEU A 209 7.16 -0.11 -10.54
C LEU A 209 8.53 0.09 -9.88
N GLN A 210 9.19 1.20 -10.18
CA GLN A 210 10.38 1.64 -9.47
C GLN A 210 10.06 2.78 -8.50
N VAL A 211 10.58 2.68 -7.28
CA VAL A 211 10.58 3.76 -6.30
C VAL A 211 12.01 3.99 -5.82
N ALA A 212 12.51 5.22 -5.96
CA ALA A 212 13.87 5.58 -5.56
C ALA A 212 13.88 6.78 -4.61
N PHE A 213 14.76 6.76 -3.62
CA PHE A 213 14.94 7.86 -2.66
C PHE A 213 16.34 7.79 -2.04
N SER A 214 16.82 8.92 -1.52
CA SER A 214 18.12 9.00 -0.85
C SER A 214 17.96 9.12 0.67
N SER A 215 18.94 8.61 1.41
CA SER A 215 19.07 8.83 2.85
C SER A 215 19.85 10.12 3.14
N SER A 216 19.75 10.64 4.36
CA SER A 216 20.61 11.71 4.87
C SER A 216 22.09 11.30 4.98
N GLN A 217 22.37 10.00 4.92
CA GLN A 217 23.72 9.43 5.00
C GLN A 217 24.37 9.26 3.61
N GLY A 218 23.65 9.59 2.52
CA GLY A 218 24.15 9.61 1.15
C GLY A 218 23.91 8.32 0.34
N GLU A 219 23.30 7.30 0.93
CA GLU A 219 22.85 6.13 0.18
C GLU A 219 21.62 6.44 -0.66
N THR A 220 21.51 5.83 -1.84
CA THR A 220 20.27 5.84 -2.63
C THR A 220 19.68 4.45 -2.63
N PHE A 221 18.45 4.34 -2.13
CA PHE A 221 17.65 3.12 -2.17
C PHE A 221 16.82 3.09 -3.44
N THR A 222 16.79 1.93 -4.09
CA THR A 222 15.93 1.64 -5.24
C THR A 222 15.12 0.40 -4.95
N LEU A 223 13.81 0.58 -4.88
CA LEU A 223 12.83 -0.48 -4.73
C LEU A 223 12.22 -0.78 -6.09
N LEU A 224 12.13 -2.06 -6.43
CA LEU A 224 11.48 -2.55 -7.64
C LEU A 224 10.35 -3.50 -7.24
N PHE A 225 9.14 -3.22 -7.70
CA PHE A 225 7.98 -4.09 -7.50
C PHE A 225 7.63 -4.78 -8.81
N TYR A 226 7.82 -6.09 -8.82
CA TYR A 226 7.37 -7.00 -9.86
C TYR A 226 6.08 -7.67 -9.42
N GLU A 227 5.38 -8.30 -10.36
CA GLU A 227 4.13 -9.00 -10.09
C GLU A 227 4.27 -10.04 -8.96
N ASP A 228 5.38 -10.76 -8.93
CA ASP A 228 5.62 -11.94 -8.09
C ASP A 228 6.60 -11.71 -6.93
N ARG A 229 7.30 -10.57 -6.91
CA ARG A 229 8.37 -10.28 -5.94
C ARG A 229 8.62 -8.77 -5.82
N PHE A 230 9.31 -8.37 -4.76
CA PHE A 230 9.91 -7.05 -4.68
C PHE A 230 11.42 -7.14 -4.39
N GLU A 231 12.14 -6.13 -4.84
CA GLU A 231 13.58 -6.01 -4.67
C GLU A 231 13.91 -4.67 -4.02
N ILE A 232 14.93 -4.66 -3.18
CA ILE A 232 15.48 -3.43 -2.60
C ILE A 232 16.99 -3.47 -2.78
N ASN A 233 17.52 -2.43 -3.41
CA ASN A 233 18.95 -2.24 -3.60
C ASN A 233 19.36 -0.91 -2.99
N SER A 234 20.60 -0.84 -2.49
CA SER A 234 21.26 0.41 -2.15
C SER A 234 22.47 0.63 -3.04
N THR A 235 22.80 1.87 -3.37
CA THR A 235 24.06 2.20 -4.04
C THR A 235 25.25 1.57 -3.30
N PRO A 236 26.29 1.09 -4.02
CA PRO A 236 27.49 0.53 -3.38
C PRO A 236 28.20 1.60 -2.54
N GLY A 237 28.06 1.53 -1.21
CA GLY A 237 28.64 2.44 -0.23
C GLY A 237 28.88 1.73 1.11
N LYS A 238 29.88 2.17 1.87
CA LYS A 238 30.57 1.47 3.00
C LYS A 238 29.73 1.15 4.25
N LYS A 239 28.41 1.22 4.22
CA LYS A 239 27.56 1.03 5.40
C LYS A 239 26.56 -0.10 5.16
N GLY A 240 26.62 -1.10 6.03
CA GLY A 240 25.58 -2.12 6.09
C GLY A 240 24.24 -1.48 6.41
N TRP A 241 23.18 -2.00 5.82
CA TRP A 241 21.79 -1.63 6.10
C TRP A 241 20.98 -2.91 6.23
N ALA A 242 19.80 -2.82 6.83
CA ALA A 242 18.85 -3.92 6.85
C ALA A 242 17.42 -3.37 6.81
N LEU A 243 16.46 -4.27 6.59
CA LEU A 243 15.08 -3.99 6.93
C LEU A 243 14.77 -4.55 8.31
N GLU A 244 14.03 -3.84 9.14
CA GLU A 244 13.66 -4.27 10.50
C GLU A 244 12.15 -4.13 10.71
N LEU A 245 11.47 -5.22 11.08
CA LEU A 245 10.05 -5.19 11.44
C LEU A 245 9.90 -4.91 12.93
N THR A 246 9.26 -3.78 13.23
CA THR A 246 8.86 -3.43 14.59
C THR A 246 7.33 -3.42 14.70
N THR A 247 6.82 -3.74 15.88
CA THR A 247 5.38 -3.76 16.18
C THR A 247 5.10 -3.21 17.57
N GLN A 248 3.82 -3.03 17.90
CA GLN A 248 3.43 -2.87 19.30
C GLN A 248 3.86 -4.08 20.14
N PRO A 249 4.14 -3.88 21.44
CA PRO A 249 4.38 -4.99 22.36
C PRO A 249 3.23 -6.00 22.34
N ASN A 250 3.55 -7.30 22.36
CA ASN A 250 2.59 -8.40 22.40
C ASN A 250 1.59 -8.44 21.23
N ALA A 251 1.94 -7.87 20.06
CA ALA A 251 1.16 -8.08 18.85
C ALA A 251 0.99 -9.57 18.58
N SER A 252 -0.22 -10.00 18.20
CA SER A 252 -0.43 -11.38 17.74
C SER A 252 0.11 -11.51 16.32
N LEU A 253 1.25 -12.19 16.19
CA LEU A 253 1.97 -12.34 14.93
C LEU A 253 1.80 -13.76 14.36
N PRO A 254 1.74 -13.92 13.03
CA PRO A 254 1.51 -15.21 12.40
C PRO A 254 2.78 -16.08 12.29
N PHE A 255 3.96 -15.54 12.65
CA PHE A 255 5.25 -16.17 12.38
C PHE A 255 5.52 -17.37 13.29
N GLN A 256 5.74 -18.53 12.69
CA GLN A 256 6.08 -19.77 13.38
C GLN A 256 7.60 -20.02 13.39
N SER A 257 8.29 -19.65 12.31
CA SER A 257 9.76 -19.78 12.23
C SER A 257 10.35 -18.72 11.30
N ILE A 258 11.46 -18.12 11.71
CA ILE A 258 12.20 -17.08 10.98
C ILE A 258 13.66 -17.52 10.92
N LYS A 259 14.13 -18.00 9.76
CA LYS A 259 15.51 -18.48 9.65
C LYS A 259 16.04 -18.45 8.22
N GLY A 260 17.22 -17.87 8.03
CA GLY A 260 17.97 -17.98 6.79
C GLY A 260 17.20 -17.37 5.62
N LYS A 261 16.79 -18.17 4.64
CA LYS A 261 16.10 -17.66 3.45
C LYS A 261 14.56 -17.68 3.57
N GLN A 262 13.98 -18.11 4.70
CA GLN A 262 12.54 -18.31 4.79
C GLN A 262 11.93 -17.81 6.11
N ILE A 263 10.73 -17.24 6.02
CA ILE A 263 9.78 -17.15 7.13
C ILE A 263 8.63 -18.11 6.85
N LYS A 264 8.26 -18.91 7.84
CA LYS A 264 7.03 -19.72 7.85
C LYS A 264 6.03 -19.09 8.82
N ALA A 265 4.79 -19.03 8.40
CA ALA A 265 3.72 -18.39 9.12
C ALA A 265 2.42 -19.18 8.98
N ALA A 266 1.51 -19.01 9.94
CA ALA A 266 0.16 -19.53 9.88
C ALA A 266 -0.83 -18.44 10.26
N PHE A 267 -1.88 -18.30 9.45
CA PHE A 267 -2.95 -17.33 9.70
C PHE A 267 -4.28 -17.98 9.40
N THR A 268 -5.21 -17.90 10.37
CA THR A 268 -6.54 -18.53 10.28
C THR A 268 -6.52 -20.01 9.87
N GLY A 269 -5.56 -20.78 10.39
CA GLY A 269 -5.41 -22.21 10.10
C GLY A 269 -4.78 -22.52 8.74
N PHE A 270 -4.36 -21.50 7.98
CA PHE A 270 -3.70 -21.66 6.70
C PHE A 270 -2.21 -21.33 6.81
N GLU A 271 -1.36 -22.24 6.35
CA GLU A 271 0.09 -22.06 6.37
C GLU A 271 0.58 -21.35 5.11
N TYR A 272 1.46 -20.38 5.29
CA TYR A 272 2.09 -19.64 4.21
C TYR A 272 3.53 -19.31 4.57
N GLY A 273 4.27 -18.80 3.59
CA GLY A 273 5.65 -18.43 3.82
C GLY A 273 6.12 -17.38 2.84
N ILE A 274 7.21 -16.75 3.20
CA ILE A 274 7.89 -15.78 2.35
C ILE A 274 9.36 -16.18 2.25
N GLU A 275 9.91 -16.07 1.04
CA GLU A 275 11.27 -16.49 0.74
C GLU A 275 12.12 -15.29 0.30
N CYS A 276 13.32 -15.20 0.85
CA CYS A 276 14.31 -14.23 0.45
C CYS A 276 15.25 -14.91 -0.55
N LYS A 277 15.20 -14.55 -1.84
CA LYS A 277 16.08 -15.12 -2.87
C LYS A 277 17.50 -14.55 -2.75
N ALA A 278 17.62 -13.27 -2.43
CA ALA A 278 18.88 -12.60 -2.10
C ALA A 278 18.72 -11.85 -0.78
N GLY A 279 19.65 -12.04 0.15
CA GLY A 279 19.52 -11.60 1.55
C GLY A 279 19.06 -12.73 2.48
N ALA A 280 18.90 -12.44 3.77
CA ALA A 280 18.51 -13.45 4.76
C ALA A 280 17.66 -12.83 5.89
N PHE A 281 16.71 -13.60 6.39
CA PHE A 281 15.95 -13.31 7.59
C PHE A 281 16.73 -13.72 8.83
N GLU A 282 16.67 -12.86 9.84
CA GLU A 282 17.25 -13.06 11.16
C GLU A 282 16.23 -12.67 12.24
N SER A 283 16.18 -13.45 13.32
CA SER A 283 15.46 -13.09 14.54
C SER A 283 16.44 -12.40 15.49
N THR A 284 16.06 -11.26 16.04
CA THR A 284 16.90 -10.47 16.96
C THR A 284 16.04 -9.93 18.10
N ASP A 285 16.60 -9.89 19.31
CA ASP A 285 15.94 -9.31 20.46
C ASP A 285 15.62 -7.82 20.21
N GLY A 286 14.39 -7.40 20.56
CA GLY A 286 13.94 -6.02 20.41
C GLY A 286 13.21 -5.71 19.10
N CYS A 287 13.17 -6.63 18.14
CA CYS A 287 12.35 -6.54 16.94
C CYS A 287 11.69 -7.89 16.62
N VAL A 288 10.82 -7.93 15.60
CA VAL A 288 10.22 -9.20 15.16
C VAL A 288 11.20 -9.98 14.29
N PHE A 289 11.74 -9.33 13.27
CA PHE A 289 12.81 -9.88 12.42
C PHE A 289 13.55 -8.77 11.68
N ARG A 290 14.72 -9.12 11.17
CA ARG A 290 15.46 -8.33 10.18
C ARG A 290 15.57 -9.07 8.86
N ILE A 291 15.67 -8.31 7.77
CA ILE A 291 16.10 -8.81 6.46
C ILE A 291 17.45 -8.18 6.15
N LEU A 292 18.50 -8.98 6.20
CA LEU A 292 19.87 -8.59 5.89
C LEU A 292 20.09 -8.70 4.37
N PRO A 293 20.67 -7.68 3.72
CA PRO A 293 20.96 -7.73 2.30
C PRO A 293 22.14 -8.65 1.98
N GLU A 294 22.10 -9.27 0.81
CA GLU A 294 23.22 -10.00 0.22
C GLU A 294 23.78 -9.15 -0.92
N ARG A 295 25.06 -8.77 -0.85
CA ARG A 295 25.69 -7.87 -1.84
C ARG A 295 24.88 -6.57 -2.07
N ASN A 296 24.39 -5.96 -0.98
CA ASN A 296 23.54 -4.75 -0.96
C ASN A 296 22.17 -4.91 -1.66
N LYS A 297 21.70 -6.14 -1.82
CA LYS A 297 20.42 -6.46 -2.44
C LYS A 297 19.57 -7.36 -1.54
N ILE A 298 18.28 -7.03 -1.45
CA ILE A 298 17.23 -7.89 -0.91
C ILE A 298 16.28 -8.23 -2.06
N VAL A 299 15.93 -9.51 -2.21
CA VAL A 299 14.90 -9.98 -3.14
C VAL A 299 13.94 -10.88 -2.39
N VAL A 300 12.69 -10.46 -2.31
CA VAL A 300 11.66 -11.18 -1.57
C VAL A 300 10.61 -11.71 -2.54
N ASP A 301 10.50 -13.03 -2.62
CA ASP A 301 9.53 -13.75 -3.44
C ASP A 301 8.18 -13.84 -2.72
N CYS A 302 7.14 -13.31 -3.38
CA CYS A 302 5.77 -13.25 -2.90
C CYS A 302 4.85 -14.27 -3.60
N SER A 303 5.39 -15.03 -4.55
CA SER A 303 4.64 -16.02 -5.34
C SER A 303 4.68 -17.42 -4.78
N LYS A 304 5.58 -17.70 -3.83
CA LYS A 304 5.67 -19.02 -3.20
C LYS A 304 4.35 -19.41 -2.57
N ARG A 305 3.95 -20.66 -2.80
CA ARG A 305 2.80 -21.32 -2.20
C ARG A 305 3.33 -22.54 -1.46
N ASN A 306 2.98 -22.68 -0.19
CA ASN A 306 3.26 -23.90 0.58
C ASN A 306 2.31 -25.02 0.17
#